data_AF-A6JRI5-F1
#
_entry.id   AF-A6JRI5-F1
#
_cell.length_a   1.000
_cell.length_b   1.000
_cell.length_c   1.000
_cell.angle_alpha   90.00
_cell.angle_beta   90.00
_cell.angle_gamma   90.00
#
_symmetry.space_group_name_H-M   'P 1'
#
loop_
_entity.id
_entity.type
_entity.pdbx_description
1 polymer ?
#
loop_
_entity_poly.entity_id
_entity_poly.type
_entity_poly.pdbx_seq_one_letter_code
_entity_poly.pdbx_strand_id
1 'polypeptide(L)'
;MSSVIISSLPLIKEAFSHLDENFINRPIFPLQKHIFNDNGLIFSSGQTWKEQRRFALMTLRNFGLGKKSLEQRIQEEAHHLVEAIGEEEGQPFDPHFKINNAVSNIICSITFGERFEYHDSQFQELLKLLDKAMYLGTPMMIHKKYRLKLTK
;
A
#
# COMPACT_ATOMS: atom_id res chain seq x y z
N MET A 1 21.79 -2.34 -15.15
CA MET A 1 21.39 -1.50 -14.00
C MET A 1 22.31 -1.86 -12.85
N SER A 2 23.12 -0.91 -12.38
CA SER A 2 23.84 -1.08 -11.11
C SER A 2 22.84 -1.02 -9.95
N SER A 3 23.09 -1.72 -8.86
CA SER A 3 22.23 -1.71 -7.69
C SER A 3 23.09 -1.88 -6.44
N VAL A 4 22.75 -1.13 -5.40
CA VAL A 4 23.42 -1.16 -4.10
C VAL A 4 22.47 -1.78 -3.08
N ILE A 5 22.96 -2.72 -2.28
CA ILE A 5 22.17 -3.37 -1.23
C ILE A 5 22.67 -2.88 0.13
N ILE A 6 21.80 -2.18 0.86
CA ILE A 6 22.03 -1.76 2.24
C ILE A 6 21.37 -2.80 3.15
N SER A 7 22.14 -3.43 4.06
CA SER A 7 21.67 -4.61 4.80
C SER A 7 21.81 -4.53 6.32
N SER A 8 22.48 -3.51 6.87
CA SER A 8 22.62 -3.33 8.31
C SER A 8 21.78 -2.15 8.79
N LEU A 9 21.19 -2.27 9.99
CA LEU A 9 20.38 -1.21 10.58
C LEU A 9 21.14 0.13 10.71
N PRO A 10 22.43 0.18 11.11
CA PRO A 10 23.19 1.42 11.14
C PRO A 10 23.26 2.09 9.77
N LEU A 11 23.56 1.34 8.71
CA LEU A 11 23.65 1.88 7.35
C LEU A 11 22.28 2.29 6.79
N ILE A 12 21.22 1.56 7.11
CA ILE A 12 19.85 1.95 6.75
C ILE A 12 19.50 3.27 7.42
N LYS A 13 19.81 3.43 8.72
CA LYS A 13 19.60 4.70 9.41
C LYS A 13 20.39 5.80 8.73
N GLU A 14 21.69 5.65 8.55
CA GLU A 14 22.55 6.64 7.90
C GLU A 14 22.00 7.08 6.53
N ALA A 15 21.61 6.13 5.67
CA ALA A 15 21.11 6.40 4.34
C ALA A 15 19.73 7.11 4.32
N PHE A 16 18.88 6.90 5.33
CA PHE A 16 17.52 7.45 5.35
C PHE A 16 17.29 8.56 6.40
N SER A 17 18.18 8.75 7.38
CA SER A 17 18.04 9.75 8.45
C SER A 17 18.49 11.14 8.02
N HIS A 18 19.54 11.19 7.21
CA HIS A 18 19.88 12.40 6.48
C HIS A 18 19.05 12.34 5.19
N LEU A 19 18.09 13.26 5.04
CA LEU A 19 17.36 13.48 3.78
C LEU A 19 18.34 14.02 2.73
N ASP A 20 19.37 13.25 2.41
CA ASP A 20 20.25 13.52 1.31
C ASP A 20 19.44 13.36 0.03
N GLU A 21 19.48 14.38 -0.84
CA GLU A 21 18.77 14.39 -2.12
C GLU A 21 19.07 13.14 -2.96
N ASN A 22 20.22 12.51 -2.70
CA ASN A 22 20.67 11.27 -3.31
C ASN A 22 19.73 10.06 -3.09
N PHE A 23 18.96 10.02 -1.99
CA PHE A 23 18.09 8.86 -1.66
C PHE A 23 16.58 9.13 -1.80
N ILE A 24 16.18 10.32 -2.23
CA ILE A 24 14.77 10.73 -2.28
C ILE A 24 14.03 10.15 -3.50
N ASN A 25 14.76 9.86 -4.59
CA ASN A 25 14.16 9.41 -5.84
C ASN A 25 13.68 7.96 -5.80
N ARG A 26 12.64 7.65 -6.58
CA ARG A 26 12.08 6.31 -6.70
C ARG A 26 12.84 5.49 -7.75
N PRO A 27 13.12 4.20 -7.50
CA PRO A 27 13.63 3.32 -8.54
C PRO A 27 12.61 3.20 -9.68
N ILE A 28 13.03 3.44 -10.91
CA ILE A 28 12.17 3.33 -12.09
C ILE A 28 12.12 1.88 -12.54
N PHE A 29 10.92 1.31 -12.57
CA PHE A 29 10.66 0.01 -13.16
C PHE A 29 9.83 0.17 -14.44
N PRO A 30 10.23 -0.44 -15.58
CA PRO A 30 9.56 -0.22 -16.87
C PRO A 30 8.05 -0.45 -16.84
N LEU A 31 7.58 -1.49 -16.14
CA LEU A 31 6.15 -1.78 -16.00
C LEU A 31 5.42 -0.68 -15.22
N GLN A 32 6.00 -0.21 -14.11
CA GLN A 32 5.42 0.87 -13.31
C GLN A 32 5.41 2.19 -14.08
N LYS A 33 6.48 2.49 -14.83
CA LYS A 33 6.53 3.66 -15.70
C LYS A 33 5.49 3.57 -16.82
N HIS A 34 5.25 2.39 -17.38
CA HIS A 34 4.22 2.22 -18.41
C HIS A 34 2.80 2.45 -17.85
N ILE A 35 2.50 1.95 -16.65
CA ILE A 35 1.17 2.05 -16.04
C ILE A 35 0.91 3.44 -15.44
N PHE A 36 1.86 3.95 -14.66
CA PHE A 36 1.68 5.17 -13.86
C PHE A 36 2.34 6.40 -14.49
N ASN A 37 3.23 6.24 -15.48
CA ASN A 37 3.96 7.31 -16.14
C ASN A 37 4.62 8.29 -15.17
N ASP A 38 5.30 7.75 -14.15
CA ASP A 38 5.97 8.50 -13.08
C ASP A 38 5.04 9.46 -12.29
N ASN A 39 3.72 9.19 -12.28
CA ASN A 39 2.73 9.95 -11.53
C ASN A 39 2.32 9.29 -10.20
N GLY A 40 1.59 10.05 -9.38
CA GLY A 40 1.06 9.60 -8.11
C GLY A 40 2.10 9.63 -7.00
N LEU A 41 1.65 9.44 -5.77
CA LEU A 41 2.47 9.64 -4.57
C LEU A 41 3.61 8.62 -4.42
N ILE A 42 3.41 7.40 -4.94
CA ILE A 42 4.34 6.28 -4.76
C ILE A 42 5.44 6.29 -5.83
N PHE A 43 5.10 6.64 -7.07
CA PHE A 43 6.00 6.49 -8.23
C PHE A 43 6.60 7.80 -8.74
N SER A 44 6.04 8.97 -8.37
CA SER A 44 6.64 10.26 -8.73
C SER A 44 7.88 10.60 -7.90
N SER A 45 8.68 11.54 -8.42
CA SER A 45 9.85 12.11 -7.75
C SER A 45 9.94 13.62 -8.00
N GLY A 46 10.89 14.31 -7.36
CA GLY A 46 11.08 15.75 -7.54
C GLY A 46 9.91 16.61 -7.07
N GLN A 47 9.62 17.69 -7.80
CA GLN A 47 8.61 18.68 -7.42
C GLN A 47 7.18 18.11 -7.43
N THR A 48 6.84 17.30 -8.43
CA THR A 48 5.54 16.62 -8.54
C THR A 48 5.23 15.80 -7.29
N TRP A 49 6.20 15.02 -6.81
CA TRP A 49 6.04 14.25 -5.58
C TRP A 49 5.85 15.14 -4.35
N LYS A 50 6.63 16.22 -4.22
CA LYS A 50 6.53 17.15 -3.08
C LYS A 50 5.14 17.79 -3.00
N GLU A 51 4.60 18.22 -4.13
CA GLU A 51 3.27 18.83 -4.24
C GLU A 51 2.16 17.83 -3.93
N GLN A 52 2.18 16.66 -4.59
CA GLN A 52 1.18 15.61 -4.37
C GLN A 52 1.21 15.09 -2.93
N ARG A 53 2.40 14.95 -2.32
CA ARG A 53 2.54 14.55 -0.92
C ARG A 53 1.95 15.58 0.03
N ARG A 54 2.23 16.87 -0.19
CA ARG A 54 1.67 17.94 0.64
C ARG A 54 0.15 17.96 0.54
N PHE A 55 -0.38 17.90 -0.69
CA PHE A 55 -1.81 17.84 -0.93
C PHE A 55 -2.46 16.63 -0.25
N ALA A 56 -1.95 15.42 -0.48
CA ALA A 56 -2.50 14.19 0.10
C ALA A 56 -2.49 14.21 1.63
N LEU A 57 -1.40 14.64 2.26
CA LEU A 57 -1.32 14.71 3.72
C LEU A 57 -2.30 15.73 4.31
N MET A 58 -2.46 16.89 3.65
CA MET A 58 -3.44 17.89 4.06
C MET A 58 -4.87 17.35 3.93
N THR A 59 -5.20 16.76 2.78
CA THR A 59 -6.52 16.18 2.51
C THR A 59 -6.84 15.03 3.48
N LEU A 60 -5.90 14.12 3.73
CA LEU A 60 -6.10 13.03 4.70
C LEU A 60 -6.35 13.56 6.12
N ARG A 61 -5.63 14.60 6.56
CA ARG A 61 -5.91 15.26 7.86
C ARG A 61 -7.29 15.90 7.90
N ASN A 62 -7.75 16.47 6.79
CA ASN A 62 -9.10 17.02 6.68
C ASN A 62 -10.16 15.91 6.77
N PHE A 63 -9.93 14.75 6.15
CA PHE A 63 -10.78 13.56 6.25
C PHE A 63 -10.64 12.76 7.55
N GLY A 64 -9.88 13.26 8.52
CA GLY A 64 -9.84 12.70 9.87
C GLY A 64 -8.63 11.86 10.20
N LEU A 65 -7.60 11.80 9.33
CA LEU A 65 -6.33 11.17 9.68
C LEU A 65 -5.75 11.81 10.95
N GLY A 66 -5.57 10.99 11.99
CA GLY A 66 -5.12 11.44 13.31
C GLY A 66 -6.22 12.05 14.19
N LYS A 67 -7.49 11.92 13.81
CA LYS A 67 -8.66 12.38 14.59
C LYS A 67 -9.56 11.19 14.97
N LYS A 68 -10.40 11.41 15.99
CA LYS A 68 -11.40 10.43 16.44
C LYS A 68 -12.39 9.99 15.36
N SER A 69 -12.64 10.82 14.35
CA SER A 69 -13.54 10.47 13.25
C SER A 69 -13.03 9.29 12.42
N LEU A 70 -11.71 9.19 12.20
CA LEU A 70 -11.13 8.03 11.53
C LEU A 70 -11.14 6.81 12.45
N GLU A 71 -10.87 6.99 13.74
CA GLU A 71 -10.97 5.92 14.73
C GLU A 71 -12.37 5.30 14.75
N GLN A 72 -13.42 6.11 14.71
CA GLN A 72 -14.80 5.64 14.64
C GLN A 72 -15.08 4.79 13.40
N ARG A 73 -14.58 5.20 12.22
CA ARG A 73 -14.71 4.42 10.98
C ARG A 73 -13.97 3.09 11.05
N ILE A 74 -12.79 3.09 11.68
CA ILE A 74 -12.03 1.86 11.90
C ILE A 74 -12.78 0.93 12.86
N GLN A 75 -13.37 1.48 13.93
CA GLN A 75 -14.17 0.71 14.88
C GLN A 75 -15.42 0.14 14.19
N GLU A 76 -16.14 0.93 13.41
CA GLU A 76 -17.30 0.49 12.63
C GLU A 76 -16.93 -0.67 11.69
N GLU A 77 -15.87 -0.53 10.90
CA GLU A 77 -15.43 -1.59 10.00
C GLU A 77 -14.92 -2.83 10.76
N ALA A 78 -14.35 -2.66 11.96
CA ALA A 78 -13.99 -3.79 12.81
C ALA A 78 -15.22 -4.58 13.30
N HIS A 79 -16.36 -3.94 13.55
CA HIS A 79 -17.60 -4.65 13.86
C HIS A 79 -18.08 -5.48 12.67
N HIS A 80 -18.08 -4.89 11.47
CA HIS A 80 -18.42 -5.63 10.24
C HIS A 80 -17.48 -6.80 9.95
N LEU A 81 -16.19 -6.65 10.23
CA LEU A 81 -15.24 -7.75 10.10
C LEU A 81 -15.55 -8.88 11.09
N VAL A 82 -15.91 -8.56 12.33
CA VAL A 82 -16.31 -9.57 13.34
C VAL A 82 -17.58 -10.30 12.91
N GLU A 83 -18.58 -9.58 12.39
CA GLU A 83 -19.80 -10.18 11.84
C GLU A 83 -19.47 -11.13 10.68
N ALA A 84 -18.68 -10.66 9.71
CA ALA A 84 -18.26 -11.47 8.56
C ALA A 84 -17.42 -12.70 8.94
N ILE A 85 -16.65 -12.64 10.03
CA ILE A 85 -15.95 -13.82 10.57
C ILE A 85 -16.94 -14.75 11.29
N GLY A 86 -17.94 -14.20 11.98
CA GLY A 86 -18.98 -14.98 12.64
C GLY A 86 -19.81 -15.84 11.67
N GLU A 87 -20.00 -15.39 10.44
CA GLU A 87 -20.65 -16.13 9.35
C GLU A 87 -19.94 -17.44 8.98
N GLU A 88 -18.67 -17.61 9.36
CA GLU A 88 -17.93 -18.86 9.12
C GLU A 88 -18.33 -19.97 10.11
N GLU A 89 -19.16 -19.67 11.13
CA GLU A 89 -19.73 -20.64 12.07
C GLU A 89 -18.68 -21.55 12.75
N GLY A 90 -17.49 -21.00 12.99
CA GLY A 90 -16.36 -21.72 13.59
C GLY A 90 -15.66 -22.72 12.65
N GLN A 91 -16.05 -22.78 11.37
CA GLN A 91 -15.36 -23.57 10.37
C GLN A 91 -14.00 -22.94 10.00
N PRO A 92 -13.01 -23.74 9.60
CA PRO A 92 -11.76 -23.22 9.07
C PRO A 92 -11.99 -22.42 7.78
N PHE A 93 -11.46 -21.21 7.72
CA PHE A 93 -11.51 -20.33 6.56
C PHE A 93 -10.18 -19.57 6.37
N ASP A 94 -9.97 -18.97 5.21
CA ASP A 94 -8.83 -18.08 4.95
C ASP A 94 -9.19 -16.62 5.33
N PRO A 95 -8.60 -16.05 6.39
CA PRO A 95 -8.91 -14.69 6.83
C PRO A 95 -8.33 -13.59 5.92
N HIS A 96 -7.40 -13.92 5.01
CA HIS A 96 -6.71 -12.95 4.16
C HIS A 96 -7.69 -12.04 3.42
N PHE A 97 -8.73 -12.61 2.81
CA PHE A 97 -9.70 -11.86 2.02
C PHE A 97 -10.61 -10.96 2.88
N LYS A 98 -11.10 -11.44 4.03
CA LYS A 98 -11.96 -10.64 4.91
C LYS A 98 -11.18 -9.48 5.54
N ILE A 99 -9.94 -9.70 5.96
CA ILE A 99 -9.07 -8.64 6.49
C ILE A 99 -8.76 -7.61 5.40
N ASN A 100 -8.39 -8.04 4.19
CA ASN A 100 -8.13 -7.12 3.09
C ASN A 100 -9.36 -6.31 2.69
N ASN A 101 -10.55 -6.91 2.77
CA ASN A 101 -11.81 -6.21 2.57
C ASN A 101 -11.98 -5.10 3.62
N ALA A 102 -11.84 -5.43 4.91
CA ALA A 102 -11.92 -4.46 6.01
C ALA A 102 -10.96 -3.27 5.81
N VAL A 103 -9.69 -3.56 5.53
CA VAL A 103 -8.67 -2.53 5.28
C VAL A 103 -9.05 -1.67 4.07
N SER A 104 -9.55 -2.29 3.01
CA SER A 104 -9.95 -1.58 1.80
C SER A 104 -11.19 -0.72 2.02
N ASN A 105 -12.16 -1.19 2.80
CA ASN A 105 -13.34 -0.41 3.19
C ASN A 105 -12.98 0.81 4.04
N ILE A 106 -12.00 0.70 4.94
CA ILE A 106 -11.48 1.87 5.66
C ILE A 106 -10.94 2.90 4.66
N ILE A 107 -10.15 2.47 3.67
CA ILE A 107 -9.62 3.35 2.63
C ILE A 107 -10.75 3.95 1.78
N CYS A 108 -11.68 3.12 1.28
CA CYS A 108 -12.83 3.53 0.48
C CYS A 108 -13.72 4.53 1.22
N SER A 109 -13.97 4.33 2.52
CA SER A 109 -14.75 5.28 3.30
C SER A 109 -14.07 6.66 3.31
N ILE A 110 -12.74 6.71 3.40
CA ILE A 110 -11.98 7.96 3.44
C ILE A 110 -11.92 8.61 2.06
N THR A 111 -11.78 7.83 0.99
CA THR A 111 -11.56 8.33 -0.37
C THR A 111 -12.85 8.59 -1.14
N PHE A 112 -13.83 7.71 -1.00
CA PHE A 112 -15.11 7.72 -1.71
C PHE A 112 -16.28 8.16 -0.82
N GLY A 113 -16.09 8.14 0.51
CA GLY A 113 -17.15 8.48 1.47
C GLY A 113 -17.98 7.28 1.91
N GLU A 114 -17.86 6.14 1.23
CA GLU A 114 -18.71 4.96 1.43
C GLU A 114 -17.88 3.68 1.50
N ARG A 115 -18.47 2.67 2.15
CA ARG A 115 -17.94 1.29 2.23
C ARG A 115 -18.67 0.40 1.24
N PHE A 116 -18.07 -0.74 0.92
CA PHE A 116 -18.70 -1.80 0.13
C PHE A 116 -19.08 -2.98 1.03
N GLU A 117 -20.13 -3.69 0.63
CA GLU A 117 -20.54 -4.89 1.33
C GLU A 117 -19.54 -6.03 1.13
N TYR A 118 -19.39 -6.89 2.13
CA TYR A 118 -18.43 -8.00 2.06
C TYR A 118 -18.74 -8.97 0.95
N HIS A 119 -20.03 -9.10 0.60
CA HIS A 119 -20.55 -9.97 -0.45
C HIS A 119 -20.68 -9.27 -1.81
N ASP A 120 -20.23 -8.02 -1.94
CA ASP A 120 -20.20 -7.33 -3.23
C ASP A 120 -19.22 -8.03 -4.17
N SER A 121 -19.76 -8.73 -5.17
CA SER A 121 -18.98 -9.51 -6.13
C SER A 121 -17.97 -8.67 -6.93
N GLN A 122 -18.31 -7.43 -7.29
CA GLN A 122 -17.42 -6.55 -8.05
C GLN A 122 -16.28 -6.07 -7.17
N PHE A 123 -16.57 -5.69 -5.93
CA PHE A 123 -15.54 -5.29 -4.98
C PHE A 123 -14.62 -6.46 -4.63
N GLN A 124 -15.16 -7.65 -4.39
CA GLN A 124 -14.35 -8.85 -4.18
C GLN A 124 -13.43 -9.17 -5.37
N GLU A 125 -13.93 -9.03 -6.60
CA GLU A 125 -13.12 -9.21 -7.80
C GLU A 125 -12.00 -8.17 -7.88
N LEU A 126 -12.31 -6.90 -7.62
CA LEU A 126 -11.31 -5.84 -7.55
C LEU A 126 -10.21 -6.15 -6.53
N LEU A 127 -10.57 -6.58 -5.32
CA LEU A 127 -9.59 -6.94 -4.28
C LEU A 127 -8.71 -8.12 -4.71
N LYS A 128 -9.28 -9.14 -5.37
CA LYS A 128 -8.51 -10.27 -5.92
C LYS A 128 -7.52 -9.82 -7.00
N LEU A 129 -7.93 -8.88 -7.85
CA LEU A 129 -7.06 -8.33 -8.89
C LEU A 129 -5.93 -7.48 -8.29
N LEU A 130 -6.23 -6.68 -7.26
CA LEU A 130 -5.24 -5.90 -6.53
C LEU A 130 -4.21 -6.80 -5.81
N ASP A 131 -4.67 -7.86 -5.14
CA ASP A 131 -3.80 -8.83 -4.47
C ASP A 131 -2.85 -9.52 -5.47
N LYS A 132 -3.38 -9.96 -6.63
CA LYS A 132 -2.56 -10.51 -7.73
C LYS A 132 -1.54 -9.50 -8.26
N ALA A 133 -1.94 -8.24 -8.47
CA ALA A 133 -1.04 -7.19 -8.94
C ALA A 133 0.10 -6.93 -7.95
N MET A 134 -0.21 -6.90 -6.65
CA MET A 134 0.78 -6.75 -5.57
C MET A 134 1.72 -7.96 -5.48
N TYR A 135 1.17 -9.17 -5.59
CA TYR A 135 1.98 -10.39 -5.66
C TYR A 135 2.95 -10.35 -6.84
N LEU A 136 2.52 -9.96 -8.04
CA LEU A 136 3.40 -9.87 -9.21
C LEU A 136 4.49 -8.78 -9.08
N GLY A 137 4.19 -7.69 -8.38
CA GLY A 137 5.16 -6.62 -8.11
C GLY A 137 6.30 -7.04 -7.17
N THR A 138 6.05 -7.98 -6.26
CA THR A 138 6.98 -8.35 -5.17
C THR A 138 8.20 -9.17 -5.66
N PRO A 139 8.06 -10.19 -6.53
CA PRO A 139 9.17 -10.87 -7.17
C PRO A 139 10.03 -9.94 -8.03
N MET A 140 9.48 -8.88 -8.67
CA MET A 140 10.32 -7.98 -9.47
C MET A 140 11.38 -7.24 -8.62
N MET A 141 11.07 -7.01 -7.34
CA MET A 141 12.01 -6.43 -6.36
C MET A 141 13.00 -7.49 -5.84
N ILE A 142 12.56 -8.74 -5.67
CA ILE A 142 13.35 -9.84 -5.10
C ILE A 142 14.24 -10.53 -6.15
N HIS A 143 13.80 -10.71 -7.39
CA HIS A 143 14.56 -11.38 -8.45
C HIS A 143 15.80 -10.56 -8.87
N LYS A 144 15.74 -9.22 -8.79
CA LYS A 144 16.94 -8.36 -8.91
C LYS A 144 17.96 -8.63 -7.80
N LYS A 145 17.51 -8.95 -6.58
CA LYS A 145 18.38 -9.28 -5.43
C LYS A 145 19.14 -10.60 -5.62
N TYR A 146 18.52 -11.60 -6.26
CA TYR A 146 19.17 -12.91 -6.50
C TYR A 146 20.12 -12.91 -7.70
N ARG A 147 19.83 -12.14 -8.77
CA ARG A 147 20.75 -12.04 -9.93
C ARG A 147 22.10 -11.39 -9.56
N LEU A 148 22.16 -10.57 -8.51
CA LEU A 148 23.41 -9.93 -8.04
C LEU A 148 24.30 -10.84 -7.18
N LYS A 149 23.80 -11.99 -6.70
CA LYS A 149 24.60 -12.94 -5.89
C LYS A 149 25.33 -14.00 -6.72
N LEU A 150 25.05 -14.10 -8.02
CA LEU A 150 25.63 -15.13 -8.91
C LEU A 150 26.73 -14.60 -9.85
N THR A 151 27.18 -13.37 -9.64
CA THR A 151 28.33 -12.77 -10.36
C THR A 151 29.39 -12.25 -9.38
N LYS A 152 29.72 -13.05 -8.37
CA LYS A 152 31.01 -12.99 -7.67
C LYS A 152 31.70 -14.33 -7.80
#